data_AF-A0A2L0UEK8-F1
#
_entry.id   AF-A0A2L0UEK8-F1
#
_cell.length_a   1.000
_cell.length_b   1.000
_cell.length_c   1.000
_cell.angle_alpha   90.00
_cell.angle_beta   90.00
_cell.angle_gamma   90.00
#
_symmetry.space_group_name_H-M   'P 1'
#
loop_
_entity.id
_entity.type
_entity.pdbx_description
1 polymer ?
#
loop_
_entity_poly.entity_id
_entity_poly.type
_entity_poly.pdbx_seq_one_letter_code
_entity_poly.pdbx_strand_id
1 'polypeptide(L)'
;SYGDSKLFLTTFVAALARLRPDLVAHAVDPGWVPTRMGGPDAPDDLELGHRTQVWLATSDHPDALTSGGYWFHRQQRRPHEAVHDRAFQDRLMAALAAETGVRLPAMP
;
A
#
# COMPACT_ATOMS: atom_id res chain seq x y z
N SER A 1 -6.78 -8.31 13.41
CA SER A 1 -7.26 -6.99 13.89
C SER A 1 -7.21 -5.95 12.76
N TYR A 2 -7.58 -4.68 13.00
CA TYR A 2 -7.39 -3.61 12.01
C TYR A 2 -5.90 -3.41 11.67
N GLY A 3 -5.04 -3.35 12.70
CA GLY A 3 -3.59 -3.18 12.54
C GLY A 3 -2.97 -4.28 11.70
N ASP A 4 -3.31 -5.55 11.97
CA ASP A 4 -2.79 -6.68 11.19
C ASP A 4 -3.22 -6.60 9.73
N SER A 5 -4.47 -6.19 9.48
CA SER A 5 -4.99 -6.05 8.12
C SER A 5 -4.22 -4.97 7.33
N LYS A 6 -3.85 -3.86 7.99
CA LYS A 6 -3.03 -2.80 7.37
C LYS A 6 -1.58 -3.22 7.19
N LEU A 7 -1.01 -3.98 8.13
CA LEU A 7 0.31 -4.58 7.98
C LEU A 7 0.32 -5.50 6.76
N PHE A 8 -0.63 -6.43 6.65
CA PHE A 8 -0.70 -7.38 5.53
C PHE A 8 -0.90 -6.66 4.19
N LEU A 9 -1.76 -5.65 4.11
CA LEU A 9 -1.94 -4.88 2.88
C LEU A 9 -0.65 -4.15 2.46
N THR A 10 0.08 -3.57 3.41
CA THR A 10 1.35 -2.90 3.13
C THR A 10 2.42 -3.90 2.69
N THR A 11 2.51 -5.05 3.36
CA THR A 11 3.40 -6.18 2.96
C THR A 11 3.06 -6.71 1.58
N PHE A 12 1.77 -6.84 1.24
CA PHE A 12 1.31 -7.27 -0.07
C PHE A 12 1.81 -6.34 -1.18
N VAL A 13 1.68 -5.03 -1.00
CA VAL A 13 2.22 -4.04 -1.95
C VAL A 13 3.74 -4.15 -2.08
N ALA A 14 4.47 -4.29 -0.97
CA ALA A 14 5.92 -4.46 -1.00
C ALA A 14 6.34 -5.75 -1.72
N ALA A 15 5.55 -6.83 -1.59
CA ALA A 15 5.75 -8.06 -2.33
C ALA A 15 5.48 -7.88 -3.83
N LEU A 16 4.41 -7.17 -4.22
CA LEU A 16 4.12 -6.84 -5.62
C LEU A 16 5.27 -6.06 -6.25
N ALA A 17 5.77 -5.01 -5.60
CA ALA A 17 6.88 -4.21 -6.11
C ALA A 17 8.16 -5.03 -6.35
N ARG A 18 8.39 -6.07 -5.53
CA ARG A 18 9.52 -7.00 -5.70
C ARG A 18 9.28 -8.04 -6.79
N LEU A 19 8.09 -8.62 -6.83
CA LEU A 19 7.77 -9.77 -7.69
C LEU A 19 7.32 -9.36 -9.10
N ARG A 20 6.87 -8.12 -9.26
CA ARG A 20 6.38 -7.51 -10.51
C ARG A 20 7.02 -6.15 -10.72
N PRO A 21 8.33 -6.13 -11.06
CA PRO A 21 9.05 -4.88 -11.32
C PRO A 21 8.50 -4.10 -12.53
N ASP A 22 7.67 -4.73 -13.36
CA ASP A 22 6.91 -4.12 -14.45
C ASP A 22 5.68 -3.33 -13.97
N LEU A 23 5.34 -3.41 -12.67
CA LEU A 23 4.22 -2.69 -12.06
C LEU A 23 4.69 -1.64 -11.05
N VAL A 24 4.07 -0.47 -11.10
CA VAL A 24 4.11 0.55 -10.04
C VAL A 24 3.08 0.17 -8.99
N ALA A 25 3.52 -0.12 -7.77
CA ALA A 25 2.66 -0.50 -6.65
C ALA A 25 3.03 0.31 -5.40
N HIS A 26 2.06 0.99 -4.81
CA HIS A 26 2.25 1.83 -3.63
C HIS A 26 1.18 1.60 -2.56
N ALA A 27 1.59 1.70 -1.30
CA ALA A 27 0.70 1.66 -0.15
C ALA A 27 0.52 3.09 0.34
N VAL A 28 -0.71 3.47 0.67
CA VAL A 28 -1.04 4.85 1.06
C VAL A 28 -1.75 4.83 2.40
N ASP A 29 -1.22 5.59 3.34
CA ASP A 29 -1.93 6.07 4.51
C ASP A 29 -2.65 7.37 4.13
N PRO A 30 -4.00 7.37 4.08
CA PRO A 30 -4.76 8.57 3.73
C PRO A 30 -4.84 9.59 4.86
N GLY A 31 -4.36 9.26 6.07
CA GLY A 31 -4.62 10.05 7.28
C GLY A 31 -5.99 9.75 7.90
N TRP A 32 -6.30 10.47 8.97
CA TRP A 32 -7.56 10.35 9.68
C TRP A 32 -8.47 11.52 9.31
N VAL A 33 -9.25 11.30 8.26
CA VAL A 33 -10.17 12.29 7.65
C VAL A 33 -11.64 12.01 7.99
N PRO A 34 -12.53 13.03 7.99
CA PRO A 34 -13.91 12.94 8.45
C PRO A 34 -14.83 12.24 7.44
N THR A 35 -14.55 10.97 7.18
CA THR A 35 -15.40 10.05 6.42
C THR A 35 -16.33 9.29 7.37
N ARG A 36 -17.29 8.51 6.82
CA ARG A 36 -18.11 7.60 7.64
C ARG A 36 -17.26 6.64 8.50
N MET A 37 -16.09 6.24 7.99
CA MET A 37 -15.16 5.37 8.72
C MET A 37 -14.29 6.14 9.72
N GLY A 38 -13.95 7.39 9.43
CA GLY A 38 -13.14 8.25 10.32
C GLY A 38 -13.94 8.88 11.46
N GLY A 39 -15.25 9.07 11.30
CA GLY A 39 -16.07 9.78 12.28
C GLY A 39 -15.88 11.31 12.22
N PRO A 40 -16.74 12.06 12.93
CA PRO A 40 -16.75 13.53 12.86
C PRO A 40 -15.54 14.18 13.53
N ASP A 41 -14.88 13.49 14.46
CA ASP A 41 -13.74 14.02 15.24
C ASP A 41 -12.38 13.83 14.54
N ALA A 42 -12.40 13.37 13.28
CA ALA A 42 -11.20 13.18 12.49
C ALA A 42 -10.51 14.53 12.21
N PRO A 43 -9.23 14.69 12.56
CA PRO A 43 -8.57 16.00 12.61
C PRO A 43 -8.09 16.50 11.24
N ASP A 44 -7.92 15.61 10.27
CA ASP A 44 -7.40 15.97 8.96
C ASP A 44 -8.51 16.51 8.05
N ASP A 45 -8.15 17.38 7.10
CA ASP A 45 -9.06 17.85 6.05
C ASP A 45 -9.50 16.69 5.15
N LEU A 46 -10.81 16.58 4.87
CA LEU A 46 -11.37 15.57 3.97
C LEU A 46 -10.66 15.50 2.62
N GLU A 47 -10.24 16.66 2.10
CA GLU A 47 -9.50 16.78 0.85
C GLU A 47 -8.18 15.98 0.88
N LEU A 48 -7.49 15.94 2.03
CA LEU A 48 -6.22 15.22 2.16
C LEU A 48 -6.37 13.71 1.99
N GLY A 49 -7.57 13.17 2.21
CA GLY A 49 -7.85 11.74 2.20
C GLY A 49 -7.65 11.05 0.83
N HIS A 50 -7.57 11.82 -0.26
CA HIS A 50 -7.45 11.26 -1.62
C HIS A 50 -6.28 11.82 -2.45
N ARG A 51 -5.66 12.93 -2.04
CA ARG A 51 -4.65 13.65 -2.85
C ARG A 51 -3.43 12.81 -3.20
N THR A 52 -2.95 11.99 -2.26
CA THR A 52 -1.78 11.13 -2.48
C THR A 52 -2.11 10.06 -3.52
N GLN A 53 -3.29 9.45 -3.45
CA GLN A 53 -3.72 8.41 -4.38
C GLN A 53 -3.88 8.96 -5.80
N VAL A 54 -4.53 10.13 -5.94
CA VAL A 54 -4.67 10.78 -7.26
C VAL A 54 -3.29 11.12 -7.81
N TRP A 55 -2.41 11.72 -7.01
CA TRP A 55 -1.06 12.06 -7.45
C TRP A 55 -0.26 10.83 -7.90
N LEU A 56 -0.28 9.73 -7.14
CA LEU A 56 0.39 8.49 -7.52
C LEU A 56 -0.19 7.84 -8.78
N ALA A 57 -1.51 7.99 -9.00
CA ALA A 57 -2.18 7.36 -10.14
C ALA A 57 -2.05 8.16 -11.45
N THR A 58 -1.81 9.47 -11.39
CA THR A 58 -1.91 10.35 -12.58
C THR A 58 -0.68 11.21 -12.85
N SER A 59 0.35 11.17 -12.00
CA SER A 59 1.51 12.06 -12.14
C SER A 59 2.69 11.36 -12.81
N ASP A 60 3.37 12.09 -13.70
CA ASP A 60 4.68 11.71 -14.25
C ASP A 60 5.85 12.12 -13.34
N HIS A 61 5.58 12.49 -12.09
CA HIS A 61 6.64 12.88 -11.16
C HIS A 61 7.54 11.66 -10.87
N PRO A 62 8.89 11.78 -10.92
CA PRO A 62 9.79 10.65 -10.76
C PRO A 62 9.51 9.76 -9.55
N ASP A 63 9.20 10.39 -8.41
CA ASP A 63 8.86 9.67 -7.18
C ASP A 63 7.56 8.84 -7.28
N ALA A 64 6.55 9.33 -8.01
CA ALA A 64 5.30 8.62 -8.24
C ALA A 64 5.46 7.43 -9.21
N LEU A 65 6.54 7.44 -10.01
CA LEU A 65 6.90 6.37 -10.94
C LEU A 65 7.80 5.30 -10.30
N THR A 66 8.15 5.44 -9.02
CA THR A 66 8.83 4.37 -8.27
C THR A 66 7.88 3.23 -7.90
N SER A 67 8.33 2.21 -7.18
CA SER A 67 7.47 1.13 -6.70
C SER A 67 7.85 0.72 -5.28
N GLY A 68 6.91 0.21 -4.50
CA GLY A 68 7.10 -0.25 -3.13
C GLY A 68 7.06 0.84 -2.05
N GLY A 69 6.82 2.09 -2.43
CA GLY A 69 6.68 3.21 -1.48
C GLY A 69 5.45 3.07 -0.56
N TYR A 70 5.64 3.42 0.72
CA TYR A 70 4.57 3.67 1.69
C TYR A 70 4.43 5.19 1.87
N TRP A 71 3.26 5.73 1.58
CA TRP A 71 3.05 7.17 1.40
C TRP A 71 2.06 7.74 2.40
N PHE A 72 2.37 8.94 2.89
CA PHE A 72 1.50 9.76 3.72
C PHE A 72 1.61 11.21 3.26
N HIS A 73 0.50 11.83 2.85
CA HIS A 73 0.46 13.21 2.33
C HIS A 73 1.58 13.55 1.32
N ARG A 74 1.73 12.72 0.27
CA ARG A 74 2.80 12.81 -0.76
C ARG A 74 4.23 12.78 -0.23
N GLN A 75 4.44 12.24 0.97
CA GLN A 75 5.78 11.97 1.51
C GLN A 75 5.93 10.47 1.74
N GLN A 76 7.08 9.94 1.33
CA GLN A 76 7.41 8.56 1.64
C GLN A 76 7.74 8.43 3.13
N ARG A 77 7.20 7.40 3.77
CA ARG A 77 7.42 7.05 5.17
C ARG A 77 7.97 5.64 5.27
N ARG A 78 8.68 5.38 6.37
CA ARG A 78 9.16 4.02 6.67
C ARG A 78 7.99 3.22 7.28
N PRO A 79 7.54 2.12 6.65
CA PRO A 79 6.55 1.24 7.26
C PRO A 79 7.20 0.41 8.37
N HIS A 80 6.40 -0.39 9.07
CA HIS A 80 6.91 -1.40 10.00
C HIS A 80 7.94 -2.31 9.31
N GLU A 81 9.03 -2.67 9.99
CA GLU A 81 10.16 -3.39 9.38
C GLU A 81 9.77 -4.73 8.73
N ALA A 82 8.81 -5.43 9.32
CA ALA A 82 8.27 -6.68 8.80
C ALA A 82 7.77 -6.57 7.35
N VAL A 83 7.31 -5.40 6.90
CA VAL A 83 6.89 -5.17 5.50
C VAL A 83 7.99 -5.52 4.51
N HIS A 84 9.26 -5.36 4.89
CA HIS A 84 10.41 -5.64 4.04
C HIS A 84 11.03 -7.04 4.28
N ASP A 85 10.50 -7.83 5.22
CA ASP A 85 10.88 -9.23 5.39
C ASP A 85 10.33 -10.07 4.22
N ARG A 86 11.24 -10.53 3.35
CA ARG A 86 10.89 -11.35 2.18
C ARG A 86 10.23 -12.67 2.56
N ALA A 87 10.65 -13.31 3.65
CA ALA A 87 10.04 -14.55 4.10
C ALA A 87 8.60 -14.31 4.54
N PHE A 88 8.33 -13.18 5.20
CA PHE A 88 6.96 -12.79 5.54
C PHE A 88 6.12 -12.46 4.30
N GLN A 89 6.67 -11.73 3.33
CA GLN A 89 6.01 -11.48 2.05
C GLN A 89 5.64 -12.78 1.34
N ASP A 90 6.58 -13.73 1.23
CA ASP A 90 6.34 -15.01 0.53
C ASP A 90 5.26 -15.84 1.25
N ARG A 91 5.28 -15.89 2.59
CA ARG A 91 4.22 -16.55 3.38
C ARG A 91 2.86 -15.89 3.16
N LEU A 92 2.81 -14.56 3.15
CA LEU A 92 1.56 -13.82 2.91
C LEU A 92 1.01 -14.11 1.51
N MET A 93 1.85 -14.04 0.48
CA MET A 93 1.43 -14.32 -0.91
C MET A 93 0.93 -15.76 -1.07
N ALA A 94 1.59 -16.73 -0.43
CA ALA A 94 1.15 -18.12 -0.44
C ALA A 94 -0.21 -18.31 0.27
N ALA A 95 -0.39 -17.68 1.43
CA ALA A 95 -1.65 -17.73 2.16
C ALA A 95 -2.80 -17.09 1.38
N LEU A 96 -2.59 -15.90 0.79
CA LEU A 96 -3.59 -15.23 -0.05
C LEU A 96 -3.96 -16.07 -1.28
N ALA A 97 -2.98 -16.72 -1.91
CA ALA A 97 -3.24 -17.60 -3.05
C ALA A 97 -4.02 -18.86 -2.65
N ALA A 98 -3.73 -19.44 -1.49
CA ALA A 98 -4.46 -20.59 -0.97
C ALA A 98 -5.92 -20.23 -0.66
N GLU A 99 -6.14 -19.05 -0.06
CA GLU A 99 -7.47 -18.61 0.38
C GLU A 99 -8.36 -18.13 -0.79
N THR A 100 -7.76 -17.45 -1.77
CA THR A 100 -8.52 -16.86 -2.89
C THR A 100 -8.53 -17.75 -4.13
N GLY A 101 -7.66 -18.75 -4.22
CA GLY A 101 -7.42 -19.52 -5.45
C GLY A 101 -6.70 -18.72 -6.55
N VAL A 102 -6.33 -17.45 -6.31
CA VAL A 102 -5.68 -16.57 -7.29
C VAL A 102 -4.19 -16.48 -7.00
N ARG A 103 -3.37 -16.83 -7.99
CA ARG A 103 -1.91 -16.64 -7.93
C ARG A 103 -1.52 -15.38 -8.68
N LEU A 104 -0.49 -14.70 -8.19
CA LEU A 104 0.15 -13.65 -8.96
C LEU A 104 0.75 -14.30 -10.23
N PRO A 105 0.34 -13.86 -11.44
CA PRO A 105 0.87 -14.45 -12.67
C PRO A 105 2.37 -14.18 -12.78
N ALA A 106 3.08 -15.14 -13.37
CA ALA A 106 4.47 -14.94 -13.77
C ALA A 106 4.56 -13.78 -14.77
N MET A 107 5.70 -13.10 -14.80
CA MET A 107 5.96 -12.14 -15.88
C MET A 107 5.92 -12.87 -17.23
N PRO A 108 5.36 -12.25 -18.27
CA PRO A 108 5.37 -12.79 -19.62
C PRO A 108 6.79 -12.96 -20.18
#